data_AF-A0A316Z2Q9-F1
#
_entry.id   AF-A0A316Z2Q9-F1
#
_cell.length_a   1.000
_cell.length_b   1.000
_cell.length_c   1.000
_cell.angle_alpha   90.00
_cell.angle_beta   90.00
_cell.angle_gamma   90.00
#
_symmetry.space_group_name_H-M   'P 1'
#
loop_
_entity.id
_entity.type
_entity.pdbx_description
1 polymer ?
#
loop_
_entity_poly.entity_id
_entity_poly.type
_entity_poly.pdbx_seq_one_letter_code
_entity_poly.pdbx_strand_id
1 'polypeptide(L)'
;MSAQQPGSSSAAAAAAAAADRVWRQTLREEQVIHAAAIPPAEMKNCYEHFDTWAACFALAPQLRAVYRYGTAQDCKAKLDDFKHCLSLKKLDEEARRAAWIRHRAQRTAAMRLEGSSEDVWELRRDPLVAPALADPTIPGPADDAA
;
A
#
# COMPACT_ATOMS: atom_id res chain seq x y z
N MET A 1 11.58 27.01 -39.31
CA MET A 1 12.03 27.67 -38.08
C MET A 1 10.98 27.39 -37.01
N SER A 2 11.17 26.33 -36.22
CA SER A 2 10.26 26.00 -35.11
C SER A 2 10.93 26.41 -33.81
N ALA A 3 10.39 27.42 -33.14
CA ALA A 3 10.89 27.91 -31.87
C ALA A 3 10.46 26.97 -30.73
N GLN A 4 11.43 26.40 -30.03
CA GLN A 4 11.21 25.66 -28.79
C GLN A 4 10.81 26.66 -27.68
N GLN A 5 9.67 26.44 -27.04
CA GLN A 5 9.18 27.27 -25.93
C GLN A 5 9.93 26.92 -24.62
N PRO A 6 10.64 27.87 -23.97
CA PRO A 6 11.43 27.62 -22.76
C PRO A 6 10.61 27.36 -21.48
N GLY A 7 9.28 27.59 -21.50
CA GLY A 7 8.41 27.42 -20.32
C GLY A 7 7.93 25.99 -20.04
N SER A 8 7.86 25.13 -21.07
CA SER A 8 7.24 23.80 -20.93
C SER A 8 8.11 22.81 -20.14
N SER A 9 9.44 22.98 -20.18
CA SER A 9 10.39 22.11 -19.48
C SER A 9 10.46 22.41 -17.97
N SER A 10 10.27 23.67 -17.56
CA SER A 10 10.29 24.05 -16.15
C SER A 10 9.04 23.57 -15.39
N ALA A 11 7.87 23.61 -16.03
CA ALA A 11 6.63 23.12 -15.43
C ALA A 11 6.64 21.59 -15.22
N ALA A 12 7.14 20.83 -16.20
CA ALA A 12 7.29 19.38 -16.08
C ALA A 12 8.27 18.98 -14.96
N ALA A 13 9.39 19.70 -14.82
CA ALA A 13 10.34 19.47 -13.74
C ALA A 13 9.73 19.77 -12.34
N ALA A 14 8.93 20.83 -12.22
CA ALA A 14 8.23 21.15 -10.98
C ALA A 14 7.19 20.08 -10.59
N ALA A 15 6.45 19.55 -11.56
CA ALA A 15 5.49 18.47 -11.34
C ALA A 15 6.18 17.16 -10.92
N ALA A 16 7.29 16.79 -11.57
CA ALA A 16 8.09 15.62 -11.18
C ALA A 16 8.66 15.76 -9.76
N ALA A 17 9.15 16.95 -9.39
CA ALA A 17 9.62 17.21 -8.03
C ALA A 17 8.48 17.16 -7.00
N ALA A 18 7.26 17.57 -7.36
CA ALA A 18 6.09 17.44 -6.50
C ALA A 18 5.70 15.97 -6.28
N ALA A 19 5.63 15.17 -7.35
CA ALA A 19 5.34 13.74 -7.28
C ALA A 19 6.38 12.99 -6.42
N ASP A 20 7.66 13.33 -6.55
CA ASP A 20 8.73 12.75 -5.75
C ASP A 20 8.66 13.15 -4.25
N ARG A 21 8.25 14.39 -3.93
CA ARG A 21 7.96 14.78 -2.54
C ARG A 21 6.81 13.97 -1.95
N VAL A 22 5.71 13.82 -2.69
CA VAL A 22 4.55 13.01 -2.28
C VAL A 22 4.97 11.56 -2.06
N TRP A 23 5.67 10.95 -3.04
CA TRP A 23 6.21 9.60 -2.92
C TRP A 23 7.04 9.40 -1.64
N ARG A 24 7.99 10.32 -1.37
CA ARG A 24 8.83 10.24 -0.16
C ARG A 24 8.04 10.41 1.13
N GLN A 25 6.97 11.19 1.11
CA GLN A 25 6.10 11.36 2.27
C GLN A 25 5.31 10.07 2.53
N THR A 26 4.59 9.57 1.53
CA THR A 26 3.82 8.31 1.63
C THR A 26 4.70 7.15 2.03
N LEU A 27 5.92 7.05 1.47
CA LEU A 27 6.87 6.00 1.84
C LEU A 27 7.27 6.06 3.32
N ARG A 28 7.48 7.26 3.87
CA ARG A 28 7.82 7.43 5.31
C ARG A 28 6.67 7.03 6.20
N GLU A 29 5.44 7.45 5.86
CA GLU A 29 4.24 7.06 6.58
C GLU A 29 4.06 5.54 6.59
N GLU A 30 4.19 4.90 5.42
CA GLU A 30 4.12 3.44 5.29
C GLU A 30 5.21 2.73 6.08
N GLN A 31 6.45 3.23 6.07
CA GLN A 31 7.53 2.65 6.86
C GLN A 31 7.20 2.63 8.36
N VAL A 32 6.59 3.69 8.88
CA VAL A 32 6.16 3.75 10.29
C VAL A 32 5.06 2.73 10.56
N ILE A 33 4.07 2.61 9.66
CA ILE A 33 2.97 1.64 9.79
C ILE A 33 3.51 0.20 9.76
N HIS A 34 4.37 -0.15 8.80
CA HIS A 34 4.95 -1.49 8.71
C HIS A 34 5.92 -1.79 9.85
N ALA A 35 6.65 -0.79 10.36
CA ALA A 35 7.53 -0.97 11.51
C ALA A 35 6.74 -1.27 12.79
N ALA A 36 5.58 -0.62 12.98
CA ALA A 36 4.68 -0.89 14.09
C ALA A 36 3.98 -2.25 13.94
N ALA A 37 3.60 -2.63 12.72
CA ALA A 37 2.89 -3.89 12.45
C ALA A 37 3.77 -5.14 12.49
N ILE A 38 5.09 -5.01 12.31
CA ILE A 38 6.02 -6.16 12.26
C ILE A 38 7.07 -6.00 13.36
N PRO A 39 6.81 -6.50 14.58
CA PRO A 39 7.82 -6.57 15.64
C PRO A 39 8.95 -7.55 15.24
N PRO A 40 10.15 -7.44 15.82
CA PRO A 40 11.31 -8.23 15.38
C PRO A 40 11.09 -9.73 15.60
N ALA A 41 10.39 -10.11 16.66
CA ALA A 41 10.09 -11.50 16.99
C ALA A 41 9.09 -12.18 16.03
N GLU A 42 8.29 -11.41 15.29
CA GLU A 42 7.27 -11.94 14.37
C GLU A 42 7.74 -11.93 12.89
N MET A 43 9.03 -11.70 12.67
CA MET A 43 9.56 -11.66 11.31
C MET A 43 9.60 -13.08 10.73
N LYS A 44 8.89 -13.27 9.62
CA LYS A 44 8.70 -14.58 9.00
C LYS A 44 9.98 -15.14 8.39
N ASN A 45 10.11 -16.46 8.44
CA ASN A 45 11.16 -17.17 7.74
C ASN A 45 10.89 -17.24 6.23
N CYS A 46 11.95 -17.39 5.42
CA CYS A 46 11.77 -17.48 3.96
C CYS A 46 10.96 -18.72 3.53
N TYR A 47 10.96 -19.78 4.32
CA TYR A 47 10.10 -20.94 4.07
C TYR A 47 8.61 -20.63 4.26
N GLU A 48 8.25 -19.80 5.24
CA GLU A 48 6.85 -19.37 5.43
C GLU A 48 6.37 -18.47 4.28
N HIS A 49 7.28 -17.67 3.72
CA HIS A 49 7.00 -16.91 2.49
C HIS A 49 6.83 -17.84 1.28
N PHE A 50 7.63 -18.91 1.19
CA PHE A 50 7.46 -19.95 0.17
C PHE A 50 6.10 -20.66 0.32
N ASP A 51 5.72 -21.07 1.53
CA ASP A 51 4.44 -21.74 1.78
C ASP A 51 3.27 -20.84 1.42
N THR A 52 3.35 -19.55 1.74
CA THR A 52 2.34 -18.55 1.34
C THR A 52 2.21 -18.44 -0.18
N TRP A 53 3.33 -18.49 -0.90
CA TRP A 53 3.35 -18.46 -2.36
C TRP A 53 2.81 -19.77 -2.97
N ALA A 54 3.25 -20.93 -2.47
CA ALA A 54 2.78 -22.23 -2.91
C ALA A 54 1.27 -22.42 -2.66
N ALA A 55 0.77 -21.94 -1.52
CA ALA A 55 -0.66 -21.96 -1.19
C ALA A 55 -1.52 -21.17 -2.18
N CYS A 56 -0.97 -20.17 -2.88
CA CYS A 56 -1.68 -19.45 -3.93
C CYS A 56 -2.02 -20.34 -5.13
N PHE A 57 -1.18 -21.34 -5.43
CA PHE A 57 -1.42 -22.33 -6.49
C PHE A 57 -2.28 -23.51 -6.04
N ALA A 58 -2.70 -23.55 -4.77
CA ALA A 58 -3.60 -24.59 -4.31
C ALA A 58 -4.92 -24.55 -5.11
N LEU A 59 -5.49 -25.74 -5.34
CA LEU A 59 -6.67 -25.91 -6.19
C LEU A 59 -7.88 -25.12 -5.69
N ALA A 60 -8.10 -25.09 -4.37
CA ALA A 60 -9.28 -24.47 -3.77
C ALA A 60 -9.31 -22.93 -3.87
N PRO A 61 -8.21 -22.20 -3.63
CA PRO A 61 -8.13 -20.76 -3.94
C PRO A 61 -8.30 -20.46 -5.43
N GLN A 62 -7.67 -21.24 -6.31
CA GLN A 62 -7.71 -20.99 -7.75
C GLN A 62 -9.11 -21.21 -8.33
N LEU A 63 -9.84 -22.22 -7.88
CA LEU A 63 -11.22 -22.43 -8.31
C LEU A 63 -12.15 -21.28 -7.89
N ARG A 64 -11.98 -20.75 -6.67
CA ARG A 64 -12.77 -19.58 -6.20
C ARG A 64 -12.48 -18.33 -7.01
N ALA A 65 -11.24 -18.15 -7.42
CA ALA A 65 -10.84 -17.02 -8.24
C ALA A 65 -11.42 -17.10 -9.64
N VAL A 66 -11.35 -18.26 -10.28
CA VAL A 66 -11.98 -18.49 -11.58
C VAL A 66 -13.50 -18.30 -11.47
N TYR A 67 -14.13 -18.77 -10.39
CA TYR A 67 -15.56 -18.54 -10.17
C TYR A 67 -15.94 -17.06 -10.02
N ARG A 68 -15.15 -16.26 -9.27
CA ARG A 68 -15.47 -14.84 -9.01
C ARG A 68 -15.03 -13.88 -10.10
N TYR A 69 -13.85 -14.09 -10.67
CA TYR A 69 -13.18 -13.15 -11.55
C TYR A 69 -12.98 -13.69 -12.97
N GLY A 70 -13.25 -14.98 -13.21
CA GLY A 70 -13.06 -15.62 -14.52
C GLY A 70 -11.59 -15.91 -14.87
N THR A 71 -10.64 -15.56 -14.00
CA THR A 71 -9.20 -15.74 -14.21
C THR A 71 -8.56 -16.46 -13.03
N ALA A 72 -7.39 -17.07 -13.26
CA ALA A 72 -6.56 -17.57 -12.17
C ALA A 72 -6.03 -16.39 -11.32
N GLN A 73 -5.77 -16.64 -10.04
CA GLN A 73 -5.17 -15.64 -9.14
C GLN A 73 -3.77 -15.24 -9.61
N ASP A 74 -3.49 -13.93 -9.54
CA ASP A 74 -2.14 -13.40 -9.73
C ASP A 74 -1.27 -13.62 -8.49
N CYS A 75 -0.50 -14.70 -8.49
CA CYS A 75 0.41 -15.06 -7.40
C CYS A 75 1.76 -14.30 -7.43
N LYS A 76 1.94 -13.34 -8.34
CA LYS A 76 3.21 -12.64 -8.58
C LYS A 76 3.70 -11.87 -7.34
N ALA A 77 2.82 -11.15 -6.65
CA ALA A 77 3.19 -10.39 -5.47
C ALA A 77 3.77 -11.27 -4.35
N LYS A 78 3.24 -12.49 -4.18
CA LYS A 78 3.74 -13.47 -3.19
C LYS A 78 5.09 -14.07 -3.61
N LEU A 79 5.28 -14.29 -4.91
CA LEU A 79 6.56 -14.74 -5.44
C LEU A 79 7.66 -13.70 -5.23
N ASP A 80 7.34 -12.42 -5.45
CA ASP A 80 8.30 -11.33 -5.27
C ASP A 80 8.71 -11.17 -3.80
N ASP A 81 7.78 -11.39 -2.86
CA ASP A 81 8.09 -11.47 -1.43
C ASP A 81 9.06 -12.60 -1.08
N PHE A 82 8.83 -13.80 -1.64
CA PHE A 82 9.73 -14.93 -1.45
C PHE A 82 11.14 -14.65 -2.02
N LYS A 83 11.21 -14.15 -3.26
CA LYS A 83 12.49 -13.77 -3.90
C LYS A 83 13.22 -12.70 -3.11
N HIS A 84 12.50 -11.71 -2.59
CA HIS A 84 13.10 -10.67 -1.77
C HIS A 84 13.67 -11.26 -0.47
N CYS A 85 12.94 -12.15 0.21
CA CYS A 85 13.47 -12.84 1.40
C CYS A 85 14.79 -13.57 1.11
N LEU A 86 14.86 -14.29 -0.02
CA LEU A 86 16.09 -14.97 -0.44
C LEU A 86 17.27 -13.99 -0.64
N SER A 87 17.00 -12.80 -1.18
CA SER A 87 18.02 -11.75 -1.36
C SER A 87 18.56 -11.21 -0.03
N LEU A 88 17.74 -11.24 1.04
CA LEU A 88 18.09 -10.72 2.36
C LEU A 88 18.78 -11.74 3.27
N LYS A 89 18.89 -13.01 2.85
CA LYS A 89 19.40 -14.12 3.69
C LYS A 89 20.80 -13.87 4.27
N LYS A 90 21.62 -13.05 3.61
CA LYS A 90 23.00 -12.76 4.01
C LYS A 90 23.14 -11.57 4.97
N LEU A 91 22.06 -10.86 5.29
CA LEU A 91 22.08 -9.69 6.17
C LEU A 91 21.83 -10.10 7.61
N ASP A 92 22.35 -9.29 8.54
CA ASP A 92 22.03 -9.37 9.96
C ASP A 92 20.53 -9.17 10.21
N GLU A 93 20.04 -9.67 11.35
CA GLU A 93 18.60 -9.71 11.65
C GLU A 93 17.94 -8.33 11.65
N GLU A 94 18.60 -7.32 12.22
CA GLU A 94 18.11 -5.93 12.23
C GLU A 94 18.09 -5.33 10.82
N ALA A 95 19.17 -5.54 10.05
CA ALA A 95 19.28 -5.04 8.69
C ALA A 95 18.28 -5.72 7.74
N ARG A 96 18.04 -7.02 7.93
CA ARG A 96 17.02 -7.82 7.24
C ARG A 96 15.63 -7.27 7.52
N ARG A 97 15.30 -6.95 8.78
CA ARG A 97 14.02 -6.34 9.15
C ARG A 97 13.84 -4.96 8.50
N ALA A 98 14.84 -4.09 8.58
CA ALA A 98 14.76 -2.75 8.00
C ALA A 98 14.57 -2.80 6.48
N ALA A 99 15.30 -3.68 5.79
CA ALA A 99 15.13 -3.91 4.36
C ALA A 99 13.74 -4.46 4.01
N TRP A 100 13.22 -5.40 4.81
CA TRP A 100 11.88 -5.95 4.63
C TRP A 100 10.77 -4.91 4.79
N ILE A 101 10.84 -4.09 5.85
CA ILE A 101 9.90 -2.98 6.09
C ILE A 101 9.92 -2.02 4.90
N ARG A 102 11.12 -1.65 4.42
CA ARG A 102 11.25 -0.76 3.27
C ARG A 102 10.61 -1.34 2.01
N HIS A 103 10.83 -2.62 1.71
CA HIS A 103 10.24 -3.28 0.55
C HIS A 103 8.71 -3.32 0.62
N ARG A 104 8.14 -3.66 1.79
CA ARG A 104 6.68 -3.64 2.02
C ARG A 104 6.12 -2.22 1.89
N ALA A 105 6.78 -1.23 2.49
CA ALA A 105 6.38 0.16 2.42
C ALA A 105 6.39 0.71 0.99
N GLN A 106 7.41 0.37 0.19
CA GLN A 106 7.46 0.76 -1.22
C GLN A 106 6.29 0.20 -2.01
N ARG A 107 5.93 -1.06 -1.79
CA ARG A 107 4.80 -1.68 -2.48
C ARG A 107 3.47 -1.05 -2.06
N THR A 108 3.24 -0.87 -0.76
CA THR A 108 2.00 -0.24 -0.30
C THR A 108 1.91 1.22 -0.73
N ALA A 109 3.01 1.96 -0.71
CA ALA A 109 3.06 3.33 -1.23
C ALA A 109 2.71 3.38 -2.72
N ALA A 110 3.23 2.46 -3.53
CA ALA A 110 2.87 2.35 -4.95
C ALA A 110 1.36 2.11 -5.13
N MET A 111 0.79 1.14 -4.40
CA MET A 111 -0.65 0.86 -4.46
C MET A 111 -1.50 2.04 -4.00
N ARG A 112 -1.09 2.77 -2.96
CA ARG A 112 -1.82 3.97 -2.49
C ARG A 112 -1.79 5.10 -3.51
N LEU A 113 -0.69 5.25 -4.24
CA LEU A 113 -0.53 6.32 -5.24
C LEU A 113 -1.12 5.97 -6.61
N GLU A 114 -1.35 4.69 -6.91
CA GLU A 114 -2.10 4.25 -8.08
C GLU A 114 -3.59 4.64 -8.01
N GLY A 115 -4.10 4.95 -6.80
CA GLY A 115 -5.43 5.50 -6.56
C GLY A 115 -6.21 4.66 -5.56
N SER A 116 -6.88 5.33 -4.63
CA SER A 116 -7.85 4.73 -3.71
C SER A 116 -9.26 4.91 -4.24
N SER A 117 -10.20 4.06 -3.80
CA SER A 117 -11.63 4.33 -4.00
C SER A 117 -12.02 5.69 -3.40
N GLU A 118 -11.34 6.14 -2.35
CA GLU A 118 -11.57 7.44 -1.73
C GLU A 118 -11.25 8.63 -2.65
N ASP A 119 -10.43 8.43 -3.70
CA ASP A 119 -10.15 9.48 -4.69
C ASP A 119 -11.30 9.66 -5.70
N VAL A 120 -12.11 8.60 -5.88
CA VAL A 120 -13.23 8.58 -6.83
C VAL A 120 -14.55 8.93 -6.14
N TRP A 121 -14.70 8.54 -4.88
CA TRP A 121 -15.95 8.67 -4.12
C TRP A 121 -15.84 9.74 -3.04
N GLU A 122 -16.72 10.74 -3.09
CA GLU A 122 -16.84 11.71 -2.02
C GLU A 122 -17.46 11.08 -0.76
N LEU A 123 -16.82 11.31 0.40
CA LEU A 123 -17.36 10.86 1.68
C LEU A 123 -18.69 11.56 1.95
N ARG A 124 -19.72 10.81 2.33
CA ARG A 124 -21.00 11.38 2.75
C ARG A 124 -20.77 12.21 4.01
N ARG A 125 -20.97 13.53 3.90
CA ARG A 125 -20.82 14.47 5.02
C ARG A 125 -22.01 14.47 5.97
N ASP A 126 -23.18 14.04 5.50
CA ASP A 126 -24.39 13.93 6.32
C ASP A 126 -24.47 12.53 6.98
N PRO A 127 -24.23 12.42 8.29
CA PRO A 127 -24.28 11.15 8.99
C PRO A 127 -25.72 10.64 9.06
N LEU A 128 -26.01 9.50 8.43
CA LEU A 128 -27.28 8.77 8.61
C LEU A 128 -27.28 8.00 9.95
N VAL A 129 -27.00 8.69 11.04
CA VAL A 129 -26.99 8.10 12.38
C VAL A 129 -28.42 8.15 12.89
N ALA A 130 -29.02 6.98 13.11
CA ALA A 130 -30.26 6.90 13.85
C ALA A 130 -30.05 7.54 15.23
N PRO A 131 -30.96 8.38 15.74
CA PRO A 131 -30.76 9.12 16.98
C PRO A 131 -30.49 8.22 18.20
N ALA A 132 -30.87 6.93 18.14
CA ALA A 132 -30.59 5.95 19.18
C ALA A 132 -29.13 5.46 19.24
N LEU A 133 -28.33 5.69 18.19
CA LEU A 133 -26.92 5.29 18.07
C LEU A 133 -25.96 6.48 18.08
N ALA A 134 -26.48 7.72 18.18
CA ALA A 134 -25.67 8.91 18.32
C ALA A 134 -25.05 8.94 19.72
N ASP A 135 -23.72 8.93 19.79
CA ASP A 135 -22.98 9.12 21.04
C ASP A 135 -22.90 10.63 21.33
N PRO A 136 -23.46 11.13 22.44
CA PRO A 136 -23.42 12.56 22.76
C PRO A 136 -22.01 13.09 23.08
N THR A 137 -21.01 12.22 23.26
CA THR A 137 -19.63 12.61 23.58
C THR A 137 -18.74 12.81 22.35
N ILE A 138 -19.17 12.35 21.17
CA ILE A 138 -18.43 12.50 19.91
C ILE A 138 -19.30 13.32 18.96
N PRO A 139 -19.07 14.64 18.83
CA PRO A 139 -19.83 15.47 17.88
C PRO A 139 -19.62 14.96 16.46
N GLY A 140 -20.70 14.99 15.67
CA GLY A 140 -20.65 14.56 14.28
C GLY A 140 -19.99 15.64 13.41
N PRO A 141 -19.49 15.29 12.22
CA PRO A 141 -18.85 16.25 11.31
C PRO A 141 -19.78 17.38 10.83
N ALA A 142 -21.10 17.29 11.09
CA ALA A 142 -22.07 18.34 10.81
C ALA A 142 -22.07 19.46 11.88
N ASP A 143 -21.55 19.18 13.08
CA ASP A 143 -21.55 20.11 14.22
C ASP A 143 -20.34 21.08 14.18
N ASP A 144 -19.30 20.78 13.39
CA ASP A 144 -18.08 21.60 13.23
C ASP A 144 -18.23 22.75 12.21
N ALA A 145 -19.42 22.91 11.62
CA ALA A 145 -19.70 23.89 10.55
C ALA A 145 -20.51 25.12 11.02
N ALA A 146 -20.70 25.29 12.33
CA ALA A 146 -21.41 26.42 12.95
C ALA A 146 -20.47 27.21 13.89
#